data_AF-A0ABD5S224-F1
#
_entry.id   AF-A0ABD5S224-F1
#
_cell.length_a   1.000
_cell.length_b   1.000
_cell.length_c   1.000
_cell.angle_alpha   90.00
_cell.angle_beta   90.00
_cell.angle_gamma   90.00
#
_symmetry.space_group_name_H-M   'P 1'
#
loop_
_entity.id
_entity.type
_entity.pdbx_description
1 polymer ?
#
loop_
_entity_poly.entity_id
_entity_poly.type
_entity_poly.pdbx_seq_one_letter_code
_entity_poly.pdbx_strand_id
1 'polypeptide(L)'
;MNTVRERRFLLLLVAVFALWSLFLVAPYLQYVLAALLLGYVLEPLHRRLEPRLGPRISAAGLILATVFAVLLPVAVLVQVALSGAQSVFEAVEGFLADSEIVRILSDAGVNLPDLLDRLGGDGSLPIGDIVGLLGGLTDVLVGLTVLLFVIYYLLTNGDDLARWFRSVTPLSPAVQDELYTRVDRIVWAALVVNVVVAAVQGVLTGLGFWGVGLPNPVFWTVMTTLLALLPLIGASVVWAPAAVYLLFV
;
A
#
# COMPACT_ATOMS: atom_id res chain seq x y z
N MET A 1 -41.71 33.89 -5.05
CA MET A 1 -41.00 33.17 -6.13
C MET A 1 -39.49 33.02 -5.90
N ASN A 2 -38.86 33.85 -5.05
CA ASN A 2 -37.41 33.80 -4.79
C ASN A 2 -36.95 32.63 -3.90
N THR A 3 -37.77 32.21 -2.91
CA THR A 3 -37.42 31.14 -1.96
C THR A 3 -37.21 29.76 -2.59
N VAL A 4 -37.94 29.43 -3.66
CA VAL A 4 -37.77 28.16 -4.39
C VAL A 4 -36.48 28.16 -5.21
N ARG A 5 -36.11 29.32 -5.79
CA ARG A 5 -34.86 29.47 -6.55
C ARG A 5 -33.64 29.42 -5.63
N GLU A 6 -33.73 30.08 -4.47
CA GLU A 6 -32.71 30.04 -3.41
C GLU A 6 -32.53 28.62 -2.85
N ARG A 7 -33.62 27.90 -2.55
CA ARG A 7 -33.55 26.50 -2.08
C ARG A 7 -32.92 25.58 -3.11
N ARG A 8 -33.28 25.72 -4.40
CA ARG A 8 -32.66 24.94 -5.49
C ARG A 8 -31.18 25.27 -5.66
N PHE A 9 -30.81 26.53 -5.54
CA PHE A 9 -29.42 26.97 -5.59
C PHE A 9 -28.60 26.39 -4.42
N LEU A 10 -29.12 26.45 -3.20
CA LEU A 10 -28.47 25.86 -2.02
C LEU A 10 -28.33 24.34 -2.13
N LEU A 11 -29.35 23.64 -2.62
CA LEU A 11 -29.28 22.19 -2.86
C LEU A 11 -28.24 21.84 -3.94
N LEU A 12 -28.17 22.63 -5.01
CA LEU A 12 -27.13 22.48 -6.04
C LEU A 12 -25.74 22.71 -5.44
N LEU A 13 -25.57 23.75 -4.63
CA LEU A 13 -24.31 24.05 -3.98
C LEU A 13 -23.88 22.91 -3.05
N VAL A 14 -24.78 22.42 -2.20
CA VAL A 14 -24.52 21.26 -1.32
C VAL A 14 -24.18 20.02 -2.13
N ALA A 15 -24.91 19.75 -3.22
CA ALA A 15 -24.62 18.61 -4.08
C ALA A 15 -23.24 18.71 -4.75
N VAL A 16 -22.86 19.90 -5.23
CA VAL A 16 -21.53 20.17 -5.81
C VAL A 16 -20.45 19.98 -4.75
N PHE A 17 -20.60 20.57 -3.56
CA PHE A 17 -19.64 20.39 -2.46
C PHE A 17 -19.52 18.94 -2.02
N ALA A 18 -20.63 18.20 -1.90
CA ALA A 18 -20.62 16.79 -1.55
C ALA A 18 -19.94 15.94 -2.62
N LEU A 19 -20.18 16.24 -3.90
CA LEU A 19 -19.52 15.56 -5.02
C LEU A 19 -18.00 15.85 -5.02
N TRP A 20 -17.62 17.10 -4.80
CA TRP A 20 -16.22 17.50 -4.68
C TRP A 20 -15.53 16.85 -3.48
N SER A 21 -16.19 16.78 -2.33
CA SER A 21 -15.62 16.10 -1.16
C SER A 21 -15.44 14.62 -1.41
N LEU A 22 -16.38 13.98 -2.12
CA LEU A 22 -16.27 12.57 -2.48
C LEU A 22 -15.08 12.34 -3.41
N PHE A 23 -14.88 13.23 -4.39
CA PHE A 23 -13.73 13.15 -5.30
C PHE A 23 -12.39 13.35 -4.56
N LEU A 24 -12.36 14.20 -3.54
CA LEU A 24 -11.17 14.46 -2.71
C LEU A 24 -10.83 13.26 -1.80
N VAL A 25 -11.84 12.56 -1.29
CA VAL A 25 -11.65 11.38 -0.42
C VAL A 25 -11.42 10.09 -1.22
N ALA A 26 -11.89 10.03 -2.47
CA ALA A 26 -11.73 8.87 -3.36
C ALA A 26 -10.32 8.25 -3.40
N PRO A 27 -9.21 9.01 -3.57
CA PRO A 27 -7.86 8.42 -3.57
C PRO A 27 -7.48 7.76 -2.24
N TYR A 28 -8.13 8.16 -1.14
CA TYR A 28 -7.86 7.64 0.20
C TYR A 28 -8.77 6.48 0.60
N LEU A 29 -9.78 6.14 -0.21
CA LEU A 29 -10.72 5.06 0.11
C LEU A 29 -10.02 3.71 0.25
N GLN A 30 -8.96 3.47 -0.54
CA GLN A 30 -8.12 2.29 -0.41
C GLN A 30 -7.49 2.14 0.99
N TYR A 31 -7.08 3.25 1.62
CA TYR A 31 -6.50 3.25 2.96
C TYR A 31 -7.56 2.98 4.02
N VAL A 32 -8.78 3.51 3.83
CA VAL A 32 -9.92 3.21 4.70
C VAL A 32 -10.31 1.73 4.61
N LEU A 33 -10.37 1.16 3.40
CA LEU A 33 -10.64 -0.27 3.19
C LEU A 33 -9.55 -1.15 3.82
N ALA A 34 -8.27 -0.78 3.63
CA ALA A 34 -7.15 -1.45 4.28
C ALA A 34 -7.24 -1.36 5.81
N ALA A 35 -7.62 -0.20 6.35
CA ALA A 35 -7.83 -0.01 7.78
C ALA A 35 -8.99 -0.85 8.33
N LEU A 36 -10.07 -1.02 7.58
CA LEU A 36 -11.18 -1.90 7.96
C LEU A 36 -10.73 -3.37 8.03
N LEU A 37 -9.97 -3.83 7.03
CA LEU A 37 -9.43 -5.20 7.01
C LEU A 37 -8.40 -5.42 8.13
N LEU A 38 -7.43 -4.52 8.28
CA LEU A 38 -6.41 -4.61 9.33
C LEU A 38 -7.03 -4.47 10.71
N GLY A 39 -7.97 -3.53 10.89
CA GLY A 39 -8.72 -3.36 12.13
C GLY A 39 -9.43 -4.65 12.52
N TYR A 40 -10.12 -5.30 11.58
CA TYR A 40 -10.76 -6.59 11.80
C TYR A 40 -9.76 -7.70 12.21
N VAL A 41 -8.59 -7.76 11.55
CA VAL A 41 -7.53 -8.73 11.89
C VAL A 41 -6.92 -8.47 13.27
N LEU A 42 -6.77 -7.19 13.64
CA LEU A 42 -6.16 -6.77 14.90
C LEU A 42 -7.14 -6.84 16.08
N GLU A 43 -8.44 -6.77 15.85
CA GLU A 43 -9.50 -6.84 16.87
C GLU A 43 -9.38 -8.03 17.84
N PRO A 44 -9.20 -9.29 17.41
CA PRO A 44 -9.03 -10.41 18.35
C PRO A 44 -7.77 -10.27 19.22
N LEU A 45 -6.72 -9.64 18.70
CA LEU A 45 -5.50 -9.37 19.47
C LEU A 45 -5.72 -8.21 20.44
N HIS A 46 -6.46 -7.18 20.01
CA HIS A 46 -6.84 -6.03 20.84
C HIS A 46 -7.63 -6.46 22.06
N ARG A 47 -8.69 -7.27 21.88
CA ARG A 47 -9.54 -7.80 22.96
C ARG A 47 -8.78 -8.68 23.96
N ARG A 48 -7.70 -9.34 23.54
CA ARG A 48 -6.83 -10.13 24.43
C ARG A 48 -5.90 -9.26 25.29
N LEU A 49 -5.48 -8.11 24.75
CA LEU A 49 -4.54 -7.20 25.40
C LEU A 49 -5.24 -6.11 26.24
N GLU A 50 -6.45 -5.72 25.84
CA GLU A 50 -7.26 -4.68 26.49
C GLU A 50 -7.45 -4.92 28.00
N PRO A 51 -7.77 -6.14 28.51
CA PRO A 51 -7.96 -6.34 29.94
C PRO A 51 -6.69 -6.11 30.78
N ARG A 52 -5.50 -6.17 30.16
CA ARG A 52 -4.20 -6.03 30.84
C ARG A 52 -3.62 -4.63 30.73
N LEU A 53 -3.78 -4.00 29.56
CA LEU A 53 -3.14 -2.72 29.23
C LEU A 53 -4.13 -1.55 29.16
N GLY A 54 -5.44 -1.83 29.14
CA GLY A 54 -6.48 -0.86 28.84
C GLY A 54 -6.65 -0.62 27.32
N PRO A 55 -7.80 -0.06 26.91
CA PRO A 55 -8.17 0.05 25.50
C PRO A 55 -7.21 0.95 24.72
N ARG A 56 -6.88 2.14 25.24
CA ARG A 56 -6.01 3.10 24.52
C ARG A 56 -4.59 2.59 24.30
N ILE A 57 -3.99 1.95 25.30
CA ILE A 57 -2.60 1.46 25.23
C ILE A 57 -2.54 0.21 24.36
N SER A 58 -3.52 -0.69 24.46
CA SER A 58 -3.64 -1.85 23.58
C SER A 58 -3.73 -1.43 22.10
N ALA A 59 -4.62 -0.48 21.78
CA ALA A 59 -4.77 0.03 20.42
C ALA A 59 -3.49 0.73 19.92
N ALA A 60 -2.89 1.61 20.74
CA ALA A 60 -1.64 2.29 20.37
C ALA A 60 -0.48 1.31 20.16
N GLY A 61 -0.36 0.27 20.99
CA GLY A 61 0.65 -0.77 20.86
C GLY A 61 0.49 -1.57 19.56
N LEU A 62 -0.74 -1.91 19.18
CA LEU A 62 -1.03 -2.60 17.93
C LEU A 62 -0.80 -1.73 16.70
N ILE A 63 -1.12 -0.45 16.78
CA ILE A 63 -0.78 0.52 15.72
C ILE A 63 0.72 0.61 15.54
N LEU A 64 1.46 0.77 16.64
CA LEU A 64 2.92 0.83 16.58
C LEU A 64 3.50 -0.45 15.99
N ALA A 65 3.01 -1.62 16.42
CA ALA A 65 3.39 -2.91 15.84
C ALA A 65 3.08 -3.00 14.34
N THR A 66 1.92 -2.50 13.91
CA THR A 66 1.52 -2.46 12.49
C THR A 66 2.44 -1.55 11.68
N VAL A 67 2.78 -0.37 12.22
CA VAL A 67 3.73 0.57 11.59
C VAL A 67 5.09 -0.11 11.41
N PHE A 68 5.62 -0.77 12.43
CA PHE A 68 6.88 -1.51 12.30
C PHE A 68 6.78 -2.69 11.33
N ALA A 69 5.68 -3.45 11.37
CA ALA A 69 5.46 -4.59 10.48
C ALA A 69 5.40 -4.20 9.00
N VAL A 70 4.93 -2.99 8.67
CA VAL A 70 4.88 -2.47 7.30
C VAL A 70 6.17 -1.74 6.92
N LEU A 71 6.68 -0.85 7.78
CA LEU A 71 7.84 -0.04 7.46
C LEU A 71 9.13 -0.85 7.39
N LEU A 72 9.29 -1.91 8.19
CA LEU A 72 10.52 -2.70 8.19
C LEU A 72 10.76 -3.41 6.85
N PRO A 73 9.80 -4.18 6.29
CA PRO A 73 9.93 -4.76 4.95
C PRO A 73 10.26 -3.72 3.87
N VAL A 74 9.57 -2.57 3.90
CA VAL A 74 9.76 -1.49 2.93
C VAL A 74 11.13 -0.86 3.07
N ALA A 75 11.57 -0.56 4.29
CA ALA A 75 12.89 0.03 4.55
C ALA A 75 14.02 -0.90 4.09
N VAL A 76 13.88 -2.20 4.37
CA VAL A 76 14.84 -3.21 3.90
C VAL A 76 14.82 -3.30 2.38
N LEU A 77 13.66 -3.29 1.73
CA LEU A 77 13.57 -3.26 0.27
C LEU A 77 14.22 -2.02 -0.33
N VAL A 78 13.97 -0.84 0.24
CA VAL A 78 14.59 0.42 -0.21
C VAL A 78 16.10 0.34 -0.03
N GLN A 79 16.58 -0.17 1.11
CA GLN A 79 18.02 -0.35 1.34
C GLN A 79 18.65 -1.30 0.33
N VAL A 80 18.02 -2.46 0.08
CA VAL A 80 18.47 -3.43 -0.92
C VAL A 80 18.45 -2.84 -2.32
N ALA A 81 17.43 -2.05 -2.65
CA ALA A 81 17.35 -1.34 -3.92
C ALA A 81 18.47 -0.30 -4.05
N LEU A 82 18.78 0.47 -3.00
CA LEU A 82 19.86 1.46 -3.00
C LEU A 82 21.25 0.80 -3.12
N SER A 83 21.49 -0.31 -2.40
CA SER A 83 22.77 -1.02 -2.48
C SER A 83 22.92 -1.82 -3.77
N GLY A 84 21.81 -2.38 -4.27
CA GLY A 84 21.77 -3.10 -5.55
C GLY A 84 21.80 -2.15 -6.76
N ALA A 85 21.29 -0.92 -6.63
CA ALA A 85 21.35 0.07 -7.69
C ALA A 85 22.80 0.35 -8.07
N GLN A 86 23.73 0.49 -7.10
CA GLN A 86 25.14 0.71 -7.41
C GLN A 86 25.77 -0.45 -8.21
N SER A 87 25.50 -1.70 -7.85
CA SER A 87 26.04 -2.85 -8.59
C SER A 87 25.36 -3.07 -9.94
N VAL A 88 24.09 -2.68 -10.08
CA VAL A 88 23.37 -2.63 -11.36
C VAL A 88 23.91 -1.50 -12.23
N PHE A 89 24.18 -0.33 -11.67
CA PHE A 89 24.78 0.79 -12.40
C PHE A 89 26.18 0.42 -12.91
N GLU A 90 27.03 -0.20 -12.07
CA GLU A 90 28.35 -0.68 -12.48
C GLU A 90 28.28 -1.82 -13.52
N ALA A 91 27.34 -2.76 -13.40
CA ALA A 91 27.14 -3.84 -14.36
C ALA A 91 26.58 -3.34 -15.69
N VAL A 92 25.63 -2.39 -15.65
CA VAL A 92 25.08 -1.71 -16.84
C VAL A 92 26.17 -0.88 -17.51
N GLU A 93 26.96 -0.10 -16.78
CA GLU A 93 28.07 0.68 -17.33
C GLU A 93 29.13 -0.23 -17.96
N GLY A 94 29.47 -1.35 -17.32
CA GLY A 94 30.36 -2.39 -17.86
C GLY A 94 29.80 -3.07 -19.12
N PHE A 95 28.51 -3.36 -19.18
CA PHE A 95 27.84 -3.94 -20.35
C PHE A 95 27.65 -2.94 -21.50
N LEU A 96 27.41 -1.67 -21.19
CA LEU A 96 27.31 -0.58 -22.16
C LEU A 96 28.68 -0.21 -22.76
N ALA A 97 29.77 -0.40 -21.98
CA ALA A 97 31.13 -0.24 -22.47
C ALA A 97 31.52 -1.34 -23.49
N ASP A 98 30.92 -2.53 -23.40
CA ASP A 98 31.31 -3.72 -24.17
C ASP A 98 30.32 -4.09 -25.31
N SER A 99 29.17 -3.40 -25.44
CA SER A 99 28.12 -3.76 -26.41
C SER A 99 28.05 -2.85 -27.64
N GLU A 100 28.11 -3.47 -28.82
CA GLU A 100 27.97 -2.83 -30.15
C GLU A 100 26.58 -2.17 -30.35
N ILE A 101 25.60 -2.57 -29.54
CA ILE A 101 24.22 -2.08 -29.51
C ILE A 101 24.14 -0.61 -29.04
N VAL A 102 25.04 -0.17 -28.16
CA VAL A 102 25.07 1.22 -27.66
C VAL A 102 25.47 2.20 -28.76
N ARG A 103 26.39 1.81 -29.64
CA ARG A 103 26.77 2.60 -30.82
C ARG A 103 25.62 2.76 -31.81
N ILE A 104 24.82 1.72 -32.00
CA ILE A 104 23.65 1.75 -32.90
C ILE A 104 22.54 2.63 -32.32
N LEU A 105 22.32 2.59 -31.00
CA LEU A 105 21.33 3.42 -30.32
C LEU A 105 21.77 4.89 -30.17
N SER A 106 23.07 5.15 -29.99
CA SER A 106 23.61 6.52 -30.00
C SER A 106 23.50 7.16 -31.38
N ASP A 107 23.73 6.40 -32.46
CA ASP A 107 23.52 6.87 -33.84
C ASP A 107 22.04 7.11 -34.17
N ALA A 108 21.11 6.44 -33.47
CA ALA A 108 19.67 6.68 -33.54
C ALA A 108 19.20 7.86 -32.66
N GLY A 109 20.11 8.54 -31.95
CA GLY A 109 19.83 9.71 -31.12
C GLY A 109 19.35 9.40 -29.69
N VAL A 110 19.45 8.15 -29.24
CA VAL A 110 19.05 7.73 -27.89
C VAL A 110 20.31 7.59 -27.02
N ASN A 111 20.62 8.62 -26.25
CA ASN A 111 21.73 8.60 -25.30
C ASN A 111 21.31 7.94 -23.97
N LEU A 112 21.48 6.63 -23.89
CA LEU A 112 21.36 5.86 -22.64
C LEU A 112 22.24 6.40 -21.49
N PRO A 113 23.50 6.83 -21.73
CA PRO A 113 24.35 7.41 -20.68
C PRO A 113 23.76 8.68 -20.07
N ASP A 114 23.08 9.52 -20.88
CA ASP A 114 22.47 10.78 -20.43
C ASP A 114 21.23 10.55 -19.55
N LEU A 115 20.52 9.42 -19.75
CA LEU A 115 19.44 8.98 -18.87
C LEU A 115 19.97 8.36 -17.56
N LEU A 116 21.10 7.67 -17.62
CA LEU A 116 21.78 7.10 -16.47
C LEU A 116 22.45 8.20 -15.62
N ASP A 117 23.04 9.23 -16.23
CA ASP A 117 23.54 10.42 -15.55
C ASP A 117 22.42 11.25 -14.92
N ARG A 118 21.22 11.30 -15.51
CA ARG A 118 20.04 11.91 -14.86
C ARG A 118 19.53 11.12 -13.66
N LEU A 119 19.76 9.81 -13.63
CA LEU A 119 19.34 8.91 -12.56
C LEU A 119 20.43 8.69 -11.49
N GLY A 120 21.71 8.88 -11.84
CA GLY A 120 22.86 8.57 -10.99
C GLY A 120 23.90 9.69 -10.83
N GLY A 121 23.85 10.77 -11.62
CA GLY A 121 24.89 11.80 -11.71
C GLY A 121 24.55 13.13 -11.03
N ASP A 122 25.50 13.61 -10.20
CA ASP A 122 25.62 14.93 -9.57
C ASP A 122 24.58 15.40 -8.54
N GLY A 123 23.54 14.64 -8.23
CA GLY A 123 22.60 14.99 -7.17
C GLY A 123 21.74 16.23 -7.48
N SER A 124 21.76 16.71 -8.72
CA SER A 124 20.88 17.77 -9.21
C SER A 124 19.58 17.18 -9.77
N LEU A 125 18.76 16.62 -8.87
CA LEU A 125 17.40 16.22 -9.24
C LEU A 125 16.65 17.44 -9.81
N PRO A 126 16.07 17.36 -11.02
CA PRO A 126 15.25 18.44 -11.56
C PRO A 126 14.17 18.84 -10.57
N ILE A 127 13.93 20.14 -10.39
CA ILE A 127 12.94 20.64 -9.42
C ILE A 127 11.56 20.00 -9.62
N GLY A 128 11.19 19.68 -10.87
CA GLY A 128 9.96 18.97 -11.19
C GLY A 128 9.87 17.55 -10.60
N ASP A 129 10.99 16.81 -10.61
CA ASP A 129 11.04 15.45 -10.06
C ASP A 129 11.04 15.48 -8.53
N ILE A 130 11.72 16.45 -7.93
CA ILE A 130 11.64 16.70 -6.48
C ILE A 130 10.20 17.01 -6.06
N VAL A 131 9.51 17.91 -6.78
CA VAL A 131 8.11 18.25 -6.49
C VAL A 131 7.19 17.06 -6.68
N GLY A 132 7.41 16.24 -7.71
CA GLY A 132 6.66 14.99 -7.92
C GLY A 132 6.86 13.98 -6.79
N LEU A 133 8.10 13.77 -6.37
CA LEU A 133 8.44 12.89 -5.24
C LEU A 133 7.83 13.40 -3.93
N LEU A 134 7.94 14.69 -3.64
CA LEU A 134 7.34 15.31 -2.46
C LEU A 134 5.80 15.20 -2.47
N GLY A 135 5.17 15.37 -3.63
CA GLY A 135 3.73 15.16 -3.80
C GLY A 135 3.32 13.73 -3.48
N GLY A 136 4.00 12.74 -4.07
CA GLY A 136 3.73 11.32 -3.81
C GLY A 136 3.96 10.93 -2.35
N LEU A 137 5.03 11.42 -1.71
CA LEU A 137 5.27 11.21 -0.29
C LEU A 137 4.17 11.83 0.57
N THR A 138 3.71 13.04 0.23
CA THR A 138 2.61 13.69 0.94
C THR A 138 1.33 12.88 0.84
N ASP A 139 0.98 12.38 -0.35
CA ASP A 139 -0.20 11.54 -0.55
C ASP A 139 -0.14 10.25 0.26
N VAL A 140 1.02 9.59 0.29
CA VAL A 140 1.24 8.38 1.10
C VAL A 140 1.14 8.70 2.59
N LEU A 141 1.72 9.81 3.06
CA LEU A 141 1.67 10.21 4.47
C LEU A 141 0.25 10.53 4.92
N VAL A 142 -0.53 11.24 4.09
CA VAL A 142 -1.95 11.51 4.37
C VAL A 142 -2.72 10.20 4.40
N GLY A 143 -2.53 9.32 3.41
CA GLY A 143 -3.17 8.01 3.34
C GLY A 143 -2.86 7.13 4.56
N LEU A 144 -1.58 7.06 4.97
CA LEU A 144 -1.16 6.35 6.17
C LEU A 144 -1.78 6.96 7.44
N THR A 145 -1.84 8.29 7.52
CA THR A 145 -2.48 8.97 8.67
C THR A 145 -3.95 8.58 8.78
N VAL A 146 -4.69 8.58 7.66
CA VAL A 146 -6.08 8.12 7.60
C VAL A 146 -6.19 6.65 7.99
N LEU A 147 -5.32 5.78 7.46
CA LEU A 147 -5.31 4.36 7.76
C LEU A 147 -5.12 4.12 9.26
N LEU A 148 -4.10 4.71 9.87
CA LEU A 148 -3.78 4.53 11.29
C LEU A 148 -4.88 5.10 12.19
N PHE A 149 -5.45 6.25 11.81
CA PHE A 149 -6.58 6.85 12.52
C PHE A 149 -7.82 5.94 12.50
N VAL A 150 -8.18 5.40 11.34
CA VAL A 150 -9.34 4.52 11.20
C VAL A 150 -9.12 3.21 11.97
N ILE A 151 -7.91 2.63 11.93
CA ILE A 151 -7.57 1.46 12.77
C ILE A 151 -7.73 1.80 14.26
N TYR A 152 -7.18 2.92 14.72
CA TYR A 152 -7.29 3.33 16.11
C TYR A 152 -8.74 3.44 16.57
N TYR A 153 -9.57 4.08 15.74
CA TYR A 153 -10.98 4.27 16.03
C TYR A 153 -11.76 2.96 16.01
N LEU A 154 -11.49 2.06 15.05
CA LEU A 154 -12.09 0.73 15.00
C LEU A 154 -11.78 -0.08 16.25
N LEU A 155 -10.53 -0.09 16.70
CA LEU A 155 -10.12 -0.85 17.89
C LEU A 155 -10.69 -0.26 19.18
N THR A 156 -10.74 1.07 19.31
CA THR A 156 -11.14 1.73 20.57
C THR A 156 -12.66 1.96 20.67
N ASN A 157 -13.34 2.20 19.54
CA ASN A 157 -14.74 2.63 19.46
C ASN A 157 -15.55 1.86 18.41
N GLY A 158 -15.06 0.71 17.92
CA GLY A 158 -15.73 -0.08 16.88
C GLY A 158 -17.14 -0.52 17.26
N ASP A 159 -17.38 -0.86 18.53
CA ASP A 159 -18.71 -1.24 19.02
C ASP A 159 -19.70 -0.06 19.00
N ASP A 160 -19.23 1.17 19.25
CA ASP A 160 -20.04 2.39 19.14
C ASP A 160 -20.43 2.63 17.69
N LEU A 161 -19.48 2.49 16.77
CA LEU A 161 -19.70 2.63 15.35
C LEU A 161 -20.69 1.59 14.83
N ALA A 162 -20.55 0.33 15.25
CA ALA A 162 -21.46 -0.75 14.87
C ALA A 162 -22.89 -0.49 15.39
N ARG A 163 -23.03 -0.05 16.65
CA ARG A 163 -24.33 0.33 17.23
C ARG A 163 -24.97 1.51 16.50
N TRP A 164 -24.19 2.53 16.16
CA TRP A 164 -24.67 3.66 15.36
C TRP A 164 -25.11 3.21 13.96
N PHE A 165 -24.34 2.36 13.29
CA PHE A 165 -24.70 1.84 11.97
C PHE A 165 -26.02 1.07 11.99
N ARG A 166 -26.25 0.27 13.05
CA ARG A 166 -27.52 -0.45 13.28
C ARG A 166 -28.70 0.48 13.51
N SER A 167 -28.50 1.60 14.20
CA SER A 167 -29.59 2.53 14.55
C SER A 167 -30.04 3.41 13.39
N VAL A 168 -29.14 3.74 12.46
CA VAL A 168 -29.46 4.57 11.28
C VAL A 168 -29.96 3.76 10.09
N THR A 169 -29.73 2.45 10.08
CA THR A 169 -30.12 1.57 8.97
C THR A 169 -31.61 1.24 9.05
N PRO A 170 -32.45 1.61 8.05
CA PRO A 170 -33.89 1.38 8.07
C PRO A 170 -34.27 -0.05 7.65
N LEU A 171 -33.61 -1.06 8.24
CA LEU A 171 -33.87 -2.49 8.00
C LEU A 171 -34.35 -3.16 9.28
N SER A 172 -35.13 -4.24 9.15
CA SER A 172 -35.57 -5.02 10.31
C SER A 172 -34.37 -5.71 11.00
N PRO A 173 -34.42 -5.93 12.33
CA PRO A 173 -33.30 -6.55 13.07
C PRO A 173 -32.86 -7.90 12.49
N ALA A 174 -33.81 -8.74 12.07
CA ALA A 174 -33.50 -10.03 11.46
C ALA A 174 -32.68 -9.91 10.16
N VAL A 175 -33.02 -8.93 9.30
CA VAL A 175 -32.27 -8.68 8.06
C VAL A 175 -30.90 -8.10 8.36
N GLN A 176 -30.81 -7.20 9.35
CA GLN A 176 -29.52 -6.65 9.78
C GLN A 176 -28.58 -7.76 10.27
N ASP A 177 -29.04 -8.65 11.15
CA ASP A 177 -28.24 -9.74 11.69
C ASP A 177 -27.77 -10.73 10.61
N GLU A 178 -28.63 -11.03 9.63
CA GLU A 178 -28.24 -11.85 8.46
C GLU A 178 -27.16 -11.15 7.63
N LEU A 179 -27.31 -9.85 7.35
CA LEU A 179 -26.33 -9.07 6.60
C LEU A 179 -24.99 -9.00 7.33
N TYR A 180 -24.98 -8.71 8.63
CA TYR A 180 -23.73 -8.69 9.42
C TYR A 180 -23.02 -10.04 9.39
N THR A 181 -23.77 -11.13 9.59
CA THR A 181 -23.20 -12.49 9.54
C THR A 181 -22.63 -12.81 8.16
N ARG A 182 -23.29 -12.37 7.09
CA ARG A 182 -22.80 -12.56 5.72
C ARG A 182 -21.56 -11.72 5.45
N VAL A 183 -21.54 -10.44 5.85
CA VAL A 183 -20.39 -9.55 5.70
C VAL A 183 -19.19 -10.10 6.47
N ASP A 184 -19.37 -10.50 7.72
CA ASP A 184 -18.33 -11.12 8.54
C ASP A 184 -17.72 -12.35 7.86
N ARG A 185 -18.57 -13.24 7.34
CA ARG A 185 -18.11 -14.41 6.59
C ARG A 185 -17.33 -14.04 5.32
N ILE A 186 -17.77 -13.03 4.59
CA ILE A 186 -17.08 -12.56 3.37
C ILE A 186 -15.73 -11.94 3.71
N VAL A 187 -15.67 -11.10 4.74
CA VAL A 187 -14.44 -10.45 5.21
C VAL A 187 -13.45 -11.51 5.69
N TRP A 188 -13.89 -12.45 6.54
CA TRP A 188 -13.06 -13.56 7.00
C TRP A 188 -12.55 -14.42 5.85
N ALA A 189 -13.42 -14.80 4.91
CA ALA A 189 -13.03 -15.59 3.74
C ALA A 189 -11.99 -14.84 2.89
N ALA A 190 -12.19 -13.54 2.65
CA ALA A 190 -11.24 -12.72 1.90
C ALA A 190 -9.86 -12.65 2.60
N LEU A 191 -9.84 -12.51 3.92
CA LEU A 191 -8.60 -12.50 4.70
C LEU A 191 -7.86 -13.84 4.63
N VAL A 192 -8.57 -14.96 4.80
CA VAL A 192 -7.98 -16.30 4.68
C VAL A 192 -7.44 -16.53 3.28
N VAL A 193 -8.20 -16.17 2.24
CA VAL A 193 -7.74 -16.26 0.85
C VAL A 193 -6.49 -15.42 0.64
N ASN A 194 -6.44 -14.19 1.16
CA ASN A 194 -5.27 -13.32 1.03
C ASN A 194 -4.02 -13.95 1.67
N VAL A 195 -4.14 -14.54 2.86
CA VAL A 195 -3.03 -15.22 3.54
C VAL A 195 -2.55 -16.43 2.72
N VAL A 196 -3.46 -17.24 2.21
CA VAL A 196 -3.12 -18.42 1.39
C VAL A 196 -2.44 -17.98 0.09
N VAL A 197 -2.98 -16.99 -0.59
CA VAL A 197 -2.41 -16.44 -1.83
C VAL A 197 -1.02 -15.86 -1.56
N ALA A 198 -0.84 -15.08 -0.49
CA ALA A 198 0.46 -14.52 -0.12
C ALA A 198 1.51 -15.61 0.14
N ALA A 199 1.13 -16.71 0.83
CA ALA A 199 2.01 -17.84 1.07
C ALA A 199 2.40 -18.56 -0.24
N VAL A 200 1.42 -18.83 -1.10
CA VAL A 200 1.67 -19.45 -2.41
C VAL A 200 2.55 -18.56 -3.29
N GLN A 201 2.25 -17.25 -3.35
CA GLN A 201 3.05 -16.27 -4.10
C GLN A 201 4.48 -16.18 -3.58
N GLY A 202 4.67 -16.16 -2.26
CA GLY A 202 5.99 -16.16 -1.65
C GLY A 202 6.81 -17.38 -2.03
N VAL A 203 6.22 -18.57 -1.90
CA VAL A 203 6.89 -19.84 -2.27
C VAL A 203 7.22 -19.88 -3.75
N LEU A 204 6.27 -19.54 -4.64
CA LEU A 204 6.50 -19.54 -6.08
C LEU A 204 7.58 -18.53 -6.49
N THR A 205 7.56 -17.33 -5.90
CA THR A 205 8.58 -16.30 -6.16
C THR A 205 9.96 -16.76 -5.68
N GLY A 206 10.02 -17.35 -4.49
CA GLY A 206 11.24 -17.93 -3.93
C GLY A 206 11.85 -19.04 -4.80
N LEU A 207 11.01 -19.98 -5.24
CA LEU A 207 11.42 -21.07 -6.13
C LEU A 207 11.85 -20.53 -7.51
N GLY A 208 11.13 -19.54 -8.04
CA GLY A 208 11.50 -18.87 -9.28
C GLY A 208 12.89 -18.22 -9.19
N PHE A 209 13.12 -17.44 -8.14
CA PHE A 209 14.40 -16.77 -7.89
C PHE A 209 15.54 -17.75 -7.63
N TRP A 210 15.26 -18.84 -6.92
CA TRP A 210 16.24 -19.92 -6.75
C TRP A 210 16.60 -20.58 -8.09
N GLY A 211 15.61 -20.85 -8.95
CA GLY A 211 15.82 -21.48 -10.26
C GLY A 211 16.65 -20.66 -11.24
N VAL A 212 16.59 -19.32 -11.16
CA VAL A 212 17.39 -18.40 -11.99
C VAL A 212 18.75 -18.04 -11.36
N GLY A 213 19.07 -18.58 -10.18
CA GLY A 213 20.34 -18.33 -9.50
C GLY A 213 20.42 -16.99 -8.74
N LEU A 214 19.28 -16.36 -8.44
CA LEU A 214 19.26 -15.10 -7.68
C LEU A 214 19.74 -15.33 -6.23
N PRO A 215 20.60 -14.44 -5.68
CA PRO A 215 21.07 -14.58 -4.31
C PRO A 215 19.94 -14.44 -3.29
N ASN A 216 20.06 -15.19 -2.18
CA ASN A 216 19.16 -15.16 -1.03
C ASN A 216 17.67 -15.45 -1.33
N PRO A 217 17.31 -16.59 -1.96
CA PRO A 217 15.92 -16.91 -2.33
C PRO A 217 14.97 -16.97 -1.12
N VAL A 218 15.48 -17.36 0.06
CA VAL A 218 14.70 -17.37 1.32
C VAL A 218 14.28 -15.97 1.74
N PHE A 219 15.18 -14.99 1.61
CA PHE A 219 14.87 -13.59 1.92
C PHE A 219 13.72 -13.08 1.06
N TRP A 220 13.80 -13.30 -0.25
CA TRP A 220 12.77 -12.89 -1.19
C TRP A 220 11.43 -13.62 -1.00
N THR A 221 11.47 -14.88 -0.60
CA THR A 221 10.28 -15.66 -0.22
C THR A 221 9.55 -14.99 0.95
N VAL A 222 10.28 -14.69 2.03
CA VAL A 222 9.73 -14.04 3.23
C VAL A 222 9.22 -12.65 2.90
N MET A 223 10.00 -11.85 2.17
CA MET A 223 9.64 -10.49 1.79
C MET A 223 8.38 -10.45 0.91
N THR A 224 8.31 -11.33 -0.11
CA THR A 224 7.13 -11.46 -0.97
C THR A 224 5.90 -11.88 -0.18
N THR A 225 6.05 -12.85 0.74
CA THR A 225 4.94 -13.30 1.60
C THR A 225 4.44 -12.15 2.47
N LEU A 226 5.34 -11.42 3.15
CA LEU A 226 4.97 -10.33 4.05
C LEU A 226 4.31 -9.16 3.31
N LEU A 227 4.80 -8.79 2.12
CA LEU A 227 4.25 -7.68 1.34
C LEU A 227 2.96 -8.08 0.61
N ALA A 228 2.83 -9.33 0.17
CA ALA A 228 1.60 -9.83 -0.43
C ALA A 228 0.44 -9.91 0.56
N LEU A 229 0.72 -10.02 1.87
CA LEU A 229 -0.30 -9.88 2.91
C LEU A 229 -0.92 -8.49 2.95
N LEU A 230 -0.22 -7.46 2.43
CA LEU A 230 -0.74 -6.09 2.36
C LEU A 230 -1.63 -5.95 1.11
N PRO A 231 -2.96 -5.76 1.29
CA PRO A 231 -3.92 -5.78 0.18
C PRO A 231 -3.67 -4.75 -0.93
N LEU A 232 -2.89 -3.70 -0.65
CA LEU A 232 -2.57 -2.62 -1.60
C LEU A 232 -1.24 -2.84 -2.35
N ILE A 233 -0.26 -3.49 -1.72
CA ILE A 233 1.12 -3.53 -2.22
C ILE A 233 1.33 -4.77 -3.10
N GLY A 234 0.80 -5.92 -2.66
CA GLY A 234 0.89 -7.17 -3.37
C GLY A 234 2.33 -7.68 -3.58
N ALA A 235 2.46 -8.81 -4.28
CA ALA A 235 3.75 -9.41 -4.60
C ALA A 235 4.54 -8.65 -5.69
N SER A 236 3.87 -7.78 -6.47
CA SER A 236 4.46 -7.06 -7.60
C SER A 236 5.61 -6.14 -7.24
N VAL A 237 5.59 -5.58 -6.03
CA VAL A 237 6.69 -4.73 -5.54
C VAL A 237 7.99 -5.53 -5.39
N VAL A 238 7.91 -6.85 -5.22
CA VAL A 238 9.10 -7.70 -5.09
C VAL A 238 9.55 -8.26 -6.44
N TRP A 239 8.63 -8.85 -7.22
CA TRP A 239 9.04 -9.53 -8.44
C TRP A 239 9.30 -8.57 -9.61
N ALA A 240 8.66 -7.41 -9.69
CA ALA A 240 8.87 -6.49 -10.81
C ALA A 240 10.30 -5.92 -10.85
N PRO A 241 10.87 -5.38 -9.75
CA PRO A 241 12.28 -4.95 -9.75
C PRO A 241 13.26 -6.10 -9.96
N ALA A 242 12.99 -7.28 -9.40
CA ALA A 242 13.83 -8.46 -9.59
C ALA A 242 13.81 -8.97 -11.04
N ALA A 243 12.66 -8.95 -11.70
CA ALA A 243 12.55 -9.30 -13.11
C ALA A 243 13.33 -8.30 -13.98
N VAL A 244 13.26 -7.01 -13.65
CA VAL A 244 14.07 -5.98 -14.31
C VAL A 244 15.56 -6.26 -14.09
N TYR A 245 16.01 -6.55 -12.86
CA TYR A 245 17.40 -6.91 -12.57
C TYR A 245 17.90 -8.11 -13.41
N LEU A 246 17.10 -9.16 -13.51
CA LEU A 246 17.43 -10.36 -14.28
C LEU A 246 17.48 -10.14 -15.80
N LEU A 247 16.93 -9.04 -16.32
CA LEU A 247 17.12 -8.68 -17.74
C LEU A 247 18.50 -8.08 -18.00
N PHE A 248 19.19 -7.61 -16.96
CA PHE A 248 20.48 -6.92 -17.06
C PHE A 248 21.66 -7.77 -16.55
N VAL A 249 21.41 -8.97 -16.04
CA VAL A 249 22.43 -9.92 -15.53
C VAL A 249 22.52 -11.15 -16.41
#